data_AF-A0AAJ1NL86-F1
#
_entry.id   AF-A0AAJ1NL86-F1
#
_cell.length_a   1.000
_cell.length_b   1.000
_cell.length_c   1.000
_cell.angle_alpha   90.00
_cell.angle_beta   90.00
_cell.angle_gamma   90.00
#
_symmetry.space_group_name_H-M   'P 1'
#
loop_
_entity.id
_entity.type
_entity.pdbx_description
1 polymer ?
#
loop_
_entity_poly.entity_id
_entity_poly.type
_entity_poly.pdbx_seq_one_letter_code
_entity_poly.pdbx_strand_id
1 'polypeptide(L)' 'MNNVAIQFDSVIAKINEYKEKLKQDLKEIVLENCKTYGEVDKFLLVQIKDANWNNNHFKIMIIGELKAEFEREKNNLSIK' A
#
# COMPACT_ATOMS: atom_id res chain seq x y z
N MET A 1 8.26 35.24 1.58
CA MET A 1 8.13 34.16 0.57
C MET A 1 7.31 33.03 1.18
N ASN A 2 6.03 33.26 1.51
CA ASN A 2 5.29 32.36 2.42
C ASN A 2 4.04 31.73 1.80
N ASN A 3 3.63 32.13 0.59
CA ASN A 3 2.35 31.67 0.02
C ASN A 3 2.49 30.42 -0.86
N VAL A 4 3.64 30.23 -1.53
CA VAL A 4 3.85 29.11 -2.46
C VAL A 4 4.15 27.81 -1.70
N ALA A 5 4.91 27.88 -0.60
CA ALA A 5 5.21 26.72 0.23
C ALA A 5 3.93 26.11 0.85
N ILE A 6 3.04 26.94 1.39
CA ILE A 6 1.75 26.53 1.95
C ILE A 6 0.87 25.82 0.91
N GLN A 7 0.93 26.24 -0.35
CA GLN A 7 0.16 25.61 -1.43
C GLN A 7 0.72 24.24 -1.82
N PHE A 8 2.04 24.09 -1.91
CA PHE A 8 2.65 22.81 -2.25
C PHE A 8 2.47 21.77 -1.13
N ASP A 9 2.62 22.17 0.13
CA ASP A 9 2.39 21.28 1.28
C ASP A 9 0.94 20.77 1.32
N SER A 10 -0.04 21.62 0.97
CA SER A 10 -1.44 21.21 0.84
C SER A 10 -1.66 20.18 -0.28
N VAL A 11 -0.95 20.32 -1.41
CA VAL A 11 -0.99 19.33 -2.50
C VAL A 11 -0.39 18.00 -2.05
N ILE A 12 0.76 18.04 -1.37
CA ILE A 12 1.41 16.84 -0.82
C ILE A 12 0.50 16.14 0.21
N ALA A 13 -0.15 16.89 1.08
CA ALA A 13 -1.11 16.33 2.05
C ALA A 13 -2.25 15.58 1.35
N LYS A 14 -2.84 16.16 0.31
CA LYS A 14 -3.89 15.50 -0.49
C LYS A 14 -3.37 14.22 -1.16
N ILE A 15 -2.17 14.25 -1.74
CA ILE A 15 -1.56 13.06 -2.35
C ILE A 15 -1.38 11.94 -1.31
N ASN A 16 -0.93 12.29 -0.10
CA ASN A 16 -0.77 11.34 0.99
C ASN A 16 -2.13 10.75 1.41
N GLU A 17 -3.18 11.56 1.54
CA GLU A 17 -4.54 11.06 1.84
C GLU A 17 -5.04 10.09 0.77
N TYR A 18 -4.83 10.42 -0.51
CA TYR A 18 -5.21 9.52 -1.62
C TYR A 18 -4.40 8.23 -1.62
N LYS A 19 -3.08 8.31 -1.35
CA LYS A 19 -2.21 7.12 -1.22
C LYS A 19 -2.71 6.20 -0.10
N GLU A 20 -3.06 6.74 1.06
CA GLU A 20 -3.58 5.95 2.17
C GLU A 20 -4.92 5.29 1.84
N LYS A 21 -5.83 5.98 1.14
CA LYS A 21 -7.08 5.38 0.65
C LYS A 21 -6.81 4.22 -0.29
N LEU A 22 -5.96 4.41 -1.30
CA LEU A 22 -5.59 3.34 -2.24
C LEU A 22 -4.94 2.13 -1.55
N LYS A 23 -4.15 2.36 -0.50
CA LYS A 23 -3.58 1.29 0.31
C LYS A 23 -4.65 0.51 1.06
N GLN A 24 -5.66 1.19 1.63
CA GLN A 24 -6.79 0.53 2.30
C GLN A 24 -7.66 -0.24 1.31
N ASP A 25 -7.99 0.34 0.15
CA ASP A 25 -8.75 -0.34 -0.91
C ASP A 25 -8.01 -1.63 -1.34
N LEU A 26 -6.69 -1.57 -1.51
CA LEU A 26 -5.88 -2.75 -1.82
C LEU A 26 -5.89 -3.77 -0.67
N LYS A 27 -5.85 -3.32 0.58
CA LYS A 27 -5.91 -4.19 1.76
C LYS A 27 -7.24 -4.97 1.79
N GLU A 28 -8.36 -4.29 1.53
CA GLU A 28 -9.67 -4.92 1.45
C GLU A 28 -9.71 -6.00 0.37
N ILE A 29 -9.23 -5.69 -0.85
CA ILE A 29 -9.13 -6.67 -1.95
C ILE A 29 -8.30 -7.89 -1.52
N VAL A 30 -7.16 -7.67 -0.86
CA VAL A 30 -6.32 -8.77 -0.36
C VAL A 30 -7.09 -9.64 0.63
N LEU A 31 -7.77 -9.03 1.61
CA LEU A 31 -8.53 -9.75 2.65
C LEU A 31 -9.75 -10.50 2.09
N GLU A 32 -10.37 -10.00 1.02
CA GLU A 32 -11.46 -10.69 0.34
C GLU A 32 -10.98 -11.90 -0.47
N ASN A 33 -9.77 -11.85 -1.02
CA ASN A 33 -9.24 -12.85 -1.95
C ASN A 33 -8.25 -13.84 -1.32
N CYS A 34 -7.69 -13.52 -0.15
CA CYS A 34 -6.69 -14.33 0.54
C CYS A 34 -7.21 -14.76 1.91
N LYS A 35 -7.11 -16.06 2.20
CA LYS A 35 -7.55 -16.66 3.48
C LYS A 35 -6.40 -16.90 4.44
N THR A 36 -5.16 -16.94 3.94
CA THR A 36 -3.95 -17.22 4.73
C THR A 36 -2.85 -16.19 4.44
N TYR A 37 -1.93 -16.01 5.38
CA TYR A 37 -0.75 -15.16 5.15
C TYR A 37 0.10 -15.60 3.95
N GLY A 38 0.18 -16.91 3.69
CA GLY A 38 0.89 -17.42 2.52
C GLY A 38 0.23 -17.04 1.19
N GLU A 39 -1.09 -16.89 1.16
CA GLU A 39 -1.81 -16.37 -0.01
C GLU A 39 -1.60 -14.86 -0.17
N VAL A 40 -1.62 -14.10 0.93
CA VAL A 40 -1.30 -12.67 0.93
C VAL A 40 0.10 -12.42 0.36
N ASP A 41 1.10 -13.16 0.83
CA ASP A 41 2.49 -13.03 0.37
C ASP A 41 2.60 -13.30 -1.13
N LYS A 42 1.95 -14.36 -1.62
CA LYS A 42 1.93 -14.69 -3.05
C LYS A 42 1.24 -13.61 -3.87
N PHE A 43 0.08 -13.11 -3.40
CA PHE A 43 -0.67 -12.06 -4.07
C PHE A 43 0.18 -10.78 -4.20
N LEU A 44 0.72 -10.29 -3.10
CA LEU A 44 1.56 -9.07 -3.09
C LEU A 44 2.85 -9.27 -3.89
N LEU A 45 3.42 -10.47 -3.91
CA LEU A 45 4.59 -10.80 -4.74
C LEU A 45 4.30 -10.72 -6.25
N VAL A 46 3.11 -11.15 -6.68
CA VAL A 46 2.70 -11.00 -8.09
C VAL A 46 2.54 -9.52 -8.43
N GLN A 47 1.88 -8.76 -7.56
CA GLN A 47 1.64 -7.34 -7.77
C GLN A 47 2.93 -6.51 -7.81
N ILE A 48 3.93 -6.83 -6.96
CA ILE A 48 5.20 -6.10 -6.93
C ILE A 48 6.05 -6.42 -8.17
N LYS A 49 6.02 -7.66 -8.67
CA LYS A 49 6.71 -8.04 -9.91
C LYS A 49 6.15 -7.30 -11.11
N ASP A 50 4.83 -7.23 -11.23
CA ASP A 50 4.14 -6.44 -12.25
C ASP A 50 4.50 -4.95 -12.14
N ALA A 51 4.50 -4.39 -10.92
CA ALA A 51 4.86 -3.00 -10.70
C ALA A 51 6.32 -2.69 -11.11
N ASN A 52 7.25 -3.58 -10.78
CA ASN A 52 8.66 -3.48 -11.20
C ASN A 52 8.81 -3.57 -12.72
N TRP A 53 8.08 -4.48 -13.37
CA TRP A 53 8.13 -4.64 -14.84
C TRP A 53 7.67 -3.38 -15.56
N ASN A 54 6.68 -2.69 -15.00
CA ASN A 54 6.12 -1.45 -15.53
C ASN A 54 6.83 -0.19 -14.99
N ASN A 55 7.90 -0.34 -14.21
CA ASN A 55 8.60 0.74 -13.51
C ASN A 55 7.65 1.70 -12.73
N ASN A 56 6.59 1.14 -12.14
CA ASN A 56 5.57 1.91 -11.43
C ASN A 56 5.96 2.10 -9.95
N HIS A 57 6.74 3.15 -9.70
CA HIS A 57 7.25 3.48 -8.36
C HIS A 57 6.14 3.72 -7.32
N PHE A 58 5.01 4.30 -7.72
CA PHE A 58 3.90 4.56 -6.81
C PHE A 58 3.22 3.25 -6.36
N LYS A 59 3.00 2.32 -7.30
CA LYS A 59 2.48 0.98 -6.99
C LYS A 59 3.46 0.19 -6.12
N ILE A 60 4.76 0.29 -6.40
CA ILE A 60 5.83 -0.33 -5.56
C ILE A 60 5.76 0.18 -4.12
N MET A 61 5.63 1.49 -3.93
CA MET A 61 5.54 2.13 -2.62
C MET A 61 4.34 1.62 -1.82
N ILE A 62 3.14 1.65 -2.40
CA ILE A 62 1.90 1.20 -1.74
C ILE A 62 2.00 -0.28 -1.33
N ILE A 63 2.47 -1.15 -2.23
CA ILE A 63 2.61 -2.59 -1.95
C ILE A 63 3.64 -2.82 -0.85
N GLY A 64 4.76 -2.09 -0.86
CA GLY A 64 5.78 -2.18 0.17
C GLY A 64 5.27 -1.80 1.56
N GLU A 65 4.54 -0.70 1.65
CA GLU A 65 3.92 -0.25 2.91
C GLU A 65 2.89 -1.26 3.41
N LEU A 66 2.02 -1.77 2.52
CA LEU A 66 0.98 -2.73 2.88
C LEU A 66 1.58 -4.07 3.33
N LYS A 67 2.65 -4.54 2.67
CA LYS A 67 3.37 -5.75 3.10
C LYS A 67 3.92 -5.59 4.52
N ALA A 68 4.54 -4.46 4.82
CA ALA A 68 5.06 -4.18 6.16
C ALA A 68 3.93 -4.12 7.20
N GLU A 69 2.75 -3.64 6.83
CA GLU A 69 1.56 -3.65 7.67
C GLU A 69 1.10 -5.08 7.99
N PHE A 70 0.94 -5.93 6.98
CA PHE A 70 0.56 -7.34 7.19
C PHE A 70 1.58 -8.10 8.03
N GLU A 71 2.89 -7.85 7.90
CA GLU A 71 3.91 -8.49 8.74
C GLU A 71 3.86 -8.03 10.21
N ARG A 72 3.55 -6.75 10.47
CA ARG A 72 3.30 -6.27 11.84
C ARG A 72 2.05 -6.91 12.42
N GLU A 73 1.02 -6.99 11.60
CA GLU A 73 -0.27 -7.58 11.95
C GLU A 73 -0.20 -9.09 12.15
N LYS A 74 0.66 -9.81 11.44
CA LYS A 74 0.85 -11.26 11.61
C LYS A 74 1.20 -11.68 13.04
N ASN A 75 1.82 -10.79 13.80
CA ASN A 75 2.10 -11.00 15.22
C ASN A 75 0.90 -10.68 16.14
N ASN A 76 -0.12 -9.98 15.65
CA ASN A 76 -1.25 -9.42 16.41
C ASN A 76 -2.64 -9.84 15.89
N LEU A 77 -2.77 -10.40 14.69
CA LEU A 77 -4.04 -10.72 14.02
C LEU A 77 -4.15 -12.22 13.77
N SER A 78 -5.34 -12.74 14.09
CA SER A 78 -5.73 -14.15 13.94
C SER A 78 -6.20 -14.46 12.52
N ILE A 79 -5.40 -14.12 11.50
CA ILE A 79 -5.58 -14.72 10.17
C ILE A 79 -4.87 -16.08 10.24
N LYS A 80 -5.59 -17.16 9.92
CA LYS A 80 -5.05 -18.54 10.04
C LYS A 80 -3.94 -18.81 9.04
#